data_AF-A0A9D9K6N5-F1
#
_entry.id   AF-A0A9D9K6N5-F1
#
_cell.length_a   1.000
_cell.length_b   1.000
_cell.length_c   1.000
_cell.angle_alpha   90.00
_cell.angle_beta   90.00
_cell.angle_gamma   90.00
#
_symmetry.space_group_name_H-M   'P 1'
#
loop_
_entity.id
_entity.type
_entity.pdbx_description
1 polymer ?
#
loop_
_entity_poly.entity_id
_entity_poly.type
_entity_poly.pdbx_seq_one_letter_code
_entity_poly.pdbx_strand_id
1 'polypeptide(L)'
;MPRRFTLPCDHLRALYEAGATTITLANLYHCNPATIARHLRRCGVVLRTGRFTAKPCDEALFRRMYLDERQPLTRIAAALNVSVSTIGNWRRRLGIPPRKGHRAAVPGQEEQ
;
A
#
# COMPACT_ATOMS: atom_id res chain seq x y z
N MET A 1 24.06 22.27 2.41
CA MET A 1 23.34 23.56 2.48
C MET A 1 21.92 23.37 1.95
N PRO A 2 20.85 23.38 2.76
CA PRO A 2 19.50 23.29 2.20
C PRO A 2 19.13 24.65 1.58
N ARG A 3 18.96 24.68 0.25
CA ARG A 3 18.43 25.83 -0.47
C ARG A 3 17.07 26.18 0.15
N ARG A 4 16.92 27.43 0.63
CA ARG A 4 15.64 28.03 1.01
C ARG A 4 14.75 28.03 -0.22
N PHE A 5 13.98 26.97 -0.40
CA PHE A 5 13.03 26.85 -1.49
C PHE A 5 11.66 27.27 -0.97
N THR A 6 11.21 28.45 -1.40
CA THR A 6 9.96 29.07 -0.99
C THR A 6 8.84 28.51 -1.88
N LEU A 7 8.32 27.31 -1.59
CA LEU A 7 7.15 26.83 -2.34
C LEU A 7 5.90 27.65 -1.97
N PRO A 8 5.19 28.24 -2.95
CA PRO A 8 3.92 28.92 -2.68
C PRO A 8 2.88 27.90 -2.20
N CYS A 9 2.36 28.13 -0.99
CA CYS A 9 1.36 27.28 -0.35
C CYS A 9 0.09 27.09 -1.20
N ASP A 10 -0.34 28.18 -1.84
CA ASP A 10 -1.58 28.23 -2.62
C ASP A 10 -1.53 27.30 -3.84
N HIS A 11 -0.45 27.38 -4.61
CA HIS A 11 -0.23 26.54 -5.79
C HIS A 11 -0.07 25.06 -5.42
N LEU A 12 0.68 24.77 -4.34
CA LEU A 12 0.83 23.42 -3.79
C LEU A 12 -0.51 22.80 -3.40
N ARG A 13 -1.36 23.59 -2.74
CA ARG A 13 -2.69 23.20 -2.34
C ARG A 13 -3.57 22.93 -3.56
N ALA A 14 -3.60 23.84 -4.54
CA ALA A 14 -4.40 23.68 -5.75
C ALA A 14 -4.04 22.40 -6.53
N LEU A 15 -2.74 22.10 -6.68
CA LEU A 15 -2.27 20.87 -7.31
C LEU A 15 -2.64 19.63 -6.47
N TYR A 16 -2.56 19.71 -5.15
CA TYR A 16 -2.95 18.62 -4.26
C TYR A 16 -4.46 18.35 -4.30
N GLU A 17 -5.28 19.40 -4.35
CA GLU A 17 -6.75 19.31 -4.52
C GLU A 17 -7.13 18.79 -5.91
N ALA A 18 -6.33 19.08 -6.94
CA ALA A 18 -6.46 18.51 -8.28
C ALA A 18 -6.07 17.01 -8.36
N GLY A 19 -5.64 16.40 -7.26
CA GLY A 19 -5.30 14.97 -7.18
C GLY A 19 -3.81 14.64 -7.38
N ALA A 20 -2.94 15.64 -7.43
CA ALA A 20 -1.50 15.40 -7.51
C ALA A 20 -0.97 14.78 -6.21
N THR A 21 -0.13 13.75 -6.34
CA THR A 21 0.52 13.13 -5.19
C THR A 21 1.72 13.94 -4.71
N THR A 22 2.12 13.77 -3.46
CA THR A 22 3.34 14.38 -2.91
C THR A 22 4.60 13.98 -3.69
N ILE A 23 4.60 12.82 -4.37
CA ILE A 23 5.71 12.36 -5.22
C ILE A 23 5.71 13.10 -6.55
N THR A 24 4.55 13.25 -7.18
CA THR A 24 4.42 14.04 -8.43
C THR A 24 4.87 15.49 -8.20
N LEU A 25 4.41 16.08 -7.09
CA LEU A 25 4.81 17.42 -6.66
C LEU A 25 6.32 17.50 -6.38
N ALA A 26 6.88 16.50 -5.71
CA ALA A 26 8.33 16.41 -5.45
C ALA A 26 9.15 16.41 -6.73
N ASN A 27 8.75 15.62 -7.73
CA ASN A 27 9.43 15.59 -9.02
C ASN A 27 9.28 16.91 -9.77
N LEU A 28 8.08 17.50 -9.80
CA LEU A 28 7.81 18.77 -10.49
C LEU A 28 8.65 19.92 -9.93
N TYR A 29 8.81 19.98 -8.61
CA TYR A 29 9.59 21.02 -7.94
C TYR A 29 11.04 20.61 -7.66
N HIS A 30 11.49 19.45 -8.17
CA HIS A 30 12.81 18.86 -7.91
C HIS A 30 13.20 18.88 -6.41
N CYS A 31 12.21 18.59 -5.56
CA CYS A 31 12.31 18.63 -4.11
C CYS A 31 12.04 17.25 -3.51
N ASN A 32 12.51 17.02 -2.29
CA ASN A 32 12.22 15.77 -1.59
C ASN A 32 10.71 15.70 -1.23
N PRO A 33 10.01 14.57 -1.39
CA PRO A 33 8.59 14.43 -1.00
C PRO A 33 8.35 14.71 0.49
N ALA A 34 9.35 14.47 1.35
CA ALA A 34 9.29 14.87 2.76
C ALA A 34 9.24 16.40 2.94
N THR A 35 9.93 17.17 2.07
CA THR A 35 9.87 18.63 2.06
C THR A 35 8.49 19.11 1.62
N ILE A 36 7.92 18.53 0.56
CA ILE A 36 6.55 18.82 0.11
C ILE A 36 5.54 18.53 1.20
N ALA A 37 5.62 17.37 1.87
CA ALA A 37 4.75 17.02 2.99
C ALA A 37 4.86 18.02 4.15
N ARG A 38 6.08 18.45 4.51
CA ARG A 38 6.30 19.46 5.55
C ARG A 38 5.71 20.82 5.16
N HIS A 39 5.85 21.22 3.91
CA HIS A 39 5.25 22.45 3.39
C HIS A 39 3.73 22.37 3.39
N LEU A 40 3.13 21.30 2.86
CA LEU A 40 1.68 21.10 2.88
C LEU A 40 1.11 21.18 4.31
N ARG A 41 1.75 20.54 5.29
CA ARG A 41 1.35 20.69 6.70
C ARG A 41 1.48 22.12 7.21
N ARG A 42 2.56 22.83 6.89
CA ARG A 42 2.75 24.24 7.28
C ARG A 42 1.70 25.15 6.64
N CYS A 43 1.23 24.83 5.44
CA CYS A 43 0.16 25.54 4.75
C CYS A 43 -1.24 25.14 5.26
N GLY A 44 -1.35 24.28 6.28
CA GLY A 44 -2.63 23.83 6.85
C GLY A 44 -3.35 22.75 6.03
N VAL A 45 -2.71 22.20 5.00
CA VAL A 45 -3.28 21.10 4.21
C VAL A 45 -3.15 19.81 5.00
N VAL A 46 -4.29 19.22 5.37
CA VAL A 46 -4.33 17.87 5.93
C VAL A 46 -3.92 16.92 4.82
N LEU A 47 -2.67 16.47 4.87
CA LEU A 47 -2.20 15.40 4.01
C LEU A 47 -3.17 14.24 4.19
N ARG A 48 -3.78 13.81 3.09
CA ARG A 48 -4.39 12.49 2.97
C ARG A 48 -3.27 11.53 3.28
N THR A 49 -3.18 11.12 4.55
CA THR A 49 -2.19 10.14 4.98
C THR A 49 -2.36 9.00 4.02
N GLY A 50 -1.32 8.67 3.27
CA GLY A 50 -1.25 7.51 2.40
C GLY A 50 -1.27 6.23 3.23
N ARG A 51 -2.22 6.13 4.18
CA ARG A 51 -2.78 4.86 4.59
C ARG A 51 -3.30 4.29 3.30
N PHE A 52 -2.43 3.51 2.67
CA PHE A 52 -2.79 2.36 1.87
C PHE A 52 -4.10 1.88 2.48
N THR A 53 -5.22 2.13 1.81
CA THR A 53 -6.53 1.70 2.31
C THR A 53 -6.35 0.22 2.47
N ALA A 54 -6.12 -0.22 3.71
CA ALA A 54 -5.88 -1.60 4.00
C ALA A 54 -7.20 -2.24 3.61
N LYS A 55 -7.19 -2.97 2.49
CA LYS A 55 -8.37 -3.68 2.02
C LYS A 55 -8.90 -4.46 3.24
N PRO A 56 -10.20 -4.33 3.58
CA PRO A 56 -10.74 -5.01 4.74
C PRO A 56 -10.33 -6.49 4.67
N CYS A 57 -9.76 -6.97 5.77
CA CYS A 57 -9.30 -8.33 5.87
C CYS A 57 -10.52 -9.20 6.16
N ASP A 58 -10.96 -9.99 5.17
CA ASP A 58 -11.91 -11.07 5.38
C ASP A 58 -11.23 -12.23 6.13
N GLU A 59 -10.99 -12.02 7.43
CA GLU A 59 -10.32 -12.99 8.32
C GLU A 59 -11.01 -14.36 8.29
N ALA A 60 -12.34 -14.39 8.32
CA ALA A 60 -13.11 -15.62 8.32
C ALA A 60 -12.89 -16.44 7.04
N LEU A 61 -12.89 -15.76 5.88
CA LEU A 61 -12.65 -16.38 4.60
C LEU A 61 -11.20 -16.85 4.46
N PHE A 62 -10.24 -16.02 4.89
CA PHE A 62 -8.83 -16.38 4.93
C PHE A 62 -8.58 -17.62 5.81
N ARG A 63 -9.16 -17.67 7.01
CA ARG A 63 -9.04 -18.83 7.92
C ARG A 63 -9.63 -20.08 7.29
N ARG A 64 -10.80 -20.00 6.66
CA ARG A 64 -11.41 -21.14 5.97
C ARG A 64 -10.49 -21.66 4.86
N MET A 65 -10.09 -20.82 3.91
CA MET A 65 -9.23 -21.25 2.81
C MET A 65 -7.85 -21.76 3.27
N TYR A 66 -7.30 -21.19 4.35
CA TYR A 66 -5.96 -21.54 4.85
C TYR A 66 -5.94 -22.77 5.77
N LEU A 67 -6.94 -22.91 6.66
CA LEU A 67 -7.01 -23.98 7.67
C LEU A 67 -7.84 -25.17 7.18
N ASP A 68 -9.01 -24.93 6.60
CA ASP A 68 -9.95 -25.95 6.15
C ASP A 68 -9.53 -26.50 4.78
N GLU A 69 -9.43 -25.63 3.78
CA GLU A 69 -9.11 -26.03 2.40
C GLU A 69 -7.60 -26.19 2.16
N ARG A 70 -6.76 -25.74 3.10
CA ARG A 70 -5.30 -25.83 3.05
C ARG A 70 -4.69 -25.26 1.75
N GLN A 71 -5.33 -24.24 1.17
CA GLN A 71 -4.93 -23.59 -0.08
C GLN A 71 -3.59 -22.84 0.06
N PRO A 72 -2.79 -22.71 -1.02
CA PRO A 72 -1.57 -21.91 -1.01
C PRO A 72 -1.89 -20.41 -0.97
N LEU A 73 -1.01 -19.63 -0.33
CA LEU A 73 -1.18 -18.18 -0.17
C LEU A 73 -1.37 -17.44 -1.50
N THR A 74 -0.78 -17.94 -2.59
CA THR A 74 -0.93 -17.38 -3.95
C THR A 74 -2.35 -17.52 -4.48
N ARG A 75 -2.99 -18.68 -4.31
CA ARG A 75 -4.40 -18.89 -4.67
C ARG A 75 -5.33 -18.05 -3.81
N ILE A 76 -5.07 -17.99 -2.51
CA ILE A 76 -5.87 -17.18 -1.58
C ILE A 76 -5.75 -15.69 -1.93
N ALA A 77 -4.55 -15.21 -2.26
CA ALA A 77 -4.31 -13.85 -2.72
C ALA A 77 -5.09 -13.53 -4.00
N ALA A 78 -5.07 -14.43 -4.98
CA ALA A 78 -5.86 -14.29 -6.21
C ALA A 78 -7.37 -14.29 -5.95
N ALA A 79 -7.88 -15.22 -5.14
CA ALA A 79 -9.30 -15.33 -4.80
C ALA A 79 -9.83 -14.09 -4.07
N LEU A 80 -9.02 -13.48 -3.20
CA LEU A 80 -9.37 -12.27 -2.44
C LEU A 80 -9.02 -10.97 -3.19
N ASN A 81 -8.44 -11.09 -4.38
CA ASN A 81 -7.91 -9.98 -5.18
C ASN A 81 -7.04 -9.03 -4.33
N VAL A 82 -6.08 -9.61 -3.61
CA VAL A 82 -5.07 -8.91 -2.79
C VAL A 82 -3.68 -9.44 -3.13
N SER A 83 -2.65 -8.65 -2.81
CA SER A 83 -1.26 -9.13 -2.99
C SER A 83 -0.92 -10.21 -1.96
N VAL A 84 -0.03 -11.14 -2.33
CA VAL A 84 0.57 -12.12 -1.39
C VAL A 84 1.22 -11.39 -0.20
N SER A 85 1.76 -10.18 -0.42
CA SER A 85 2.30 -9.31 0.63
C SER A 85 1.22 -8.91 1.65
N THR A 86 0.01 -8.61 1.19
CA THR A 86 -1.15 -8.30 2.04
C THR A 86 -1.54 -9.51 2.89
N ILE A 87 -1.61 -10.69 2.29
CA ILE A 87 -1.85 -11.95 3.00
C ILE A 87 -0.76 -12.22 4.04
N GLY A 88 0.51 -12.00 3.71
CA GLY A 88 1.62 -12.14 4.65
C GLY A 88 1.51 -11.18 5.84
N ASN A 89 1.04 -9.95 5.61
CA ASN A 89 0.78 -8.99 6.67
C ASN A 89 -0.41 -9.42 7.55
N TRP A 90 -1.51 -9.86 6.94
CA TRP A 90 -2.66 -10.42 7.67
C TRP A 90 -2.25 -11.62 8.51
N ARG A 91 -1.51 -12.58 7.94
CA ARG A 91 -0.99 -13.73 8.67
C ARG A 91 -0.20 -13.33 9.91
N ARG A 92 0.73 -12.36 9.79
CA ARG A 92 1.50 -11.84 10.93
C ARG A 92 0.61 -11.16 11.96
N ARG A 93 -0.36 -10.34 11.51
CA ARG A 93 -1.29 -9.61 12.37
C ARG A 93 -2.24 -10.55 13.13
N LEU A 94 -2.62 -11.67 12.51
CA LEU A 94 -3.49 -12.70 13.07
C LEU A 94 -2.75 -13.76 13.89
N GLY A 95 -1.41 -13.68 13.96
CA GLY A 95 -0.59 -14.66 14.68
C GLY A 95 -0.63 -16.08 14.09
N ILE A 96 -1.01 -16.22 12.82
CA ILE A 96 -1.14 -17.55 12.19
C ILE A 96 0.26 -18.06 11.80
N PRO A 97 0.69 -19.25 12.28
CA PRO A 97 2.02 -19.75 11.99
C PRO A 97 2.21 -20.05 10.50
N PRO A 98 3.39 -19.78 9.92
CA PRO A 98 3.69 -20.16 8.55
C PRO A 98 3.62 -21.69 8.43
N ARG A 99 2.76 -22.19 7.56
CA ARG A 99 2.79 -23.60 7.15
C ARG A 99 4.20 -23.91 6.61
N LYS A 100 4.92 -24.80 7.28
CA LYS A 100 6.27 -25.26 6.90
C LYS A 100 6.19 -25.70 5.43
N GLY A 101 7.02 -25.09 4.59
CA GLY A 101 6.81 -25.03 3.15
C GLY A 101 6.59 -26.40 2.51
N HIS A 102 5.44 -26.59 1.86
CA HIS A 102 5.41 -27.50 0.73
C HIS A 102 6.15 -26.77 -0.39
N ARG A 103 7.34 -27.28 -0.75
CA ARG A 103 8.09 -26.85 -1.92
C ARG A 103 7.30 -27.28 -3.15
N ALA A 104 6.20 -26.58 -3.43
CA ALA A 104 5.31 -26.87 -4.54
C ALA A 104 5.77 -26.09 -5.75
N ALA A 105 6.26 -26.85 -6.74
CA ALA A 105 6.32 -26.45 -8.12
C ALA A 105 5.06 -25.66 -8.51
N VAL A 106 5.25 -24.51 -9.14
CA VAL A 106 4.21 -23.76 -9.82
C VAL A 106 3.63 -24.63 -10.94
N PRO A 107 2.37 -25.10 -10.89
CA PRO A 107 1.70 -25.50 -12.11
C PRO A 107 1.21 -24.21 -12.77
N GLY A 108 1.62 -23.98 -14.01
CA GLY A 108 1.07 -22.91 -14.84
C GLY A 108 -0.45 -22.98 -14.85
N GLN A 109 -1.08 -21.83 -14.82
CA GLN A 109 -2.51 -21.68 -15.09
C GLN A 109 -2.62 -20.61 -16.16
N GLU A 110 -2.49 -21.09 -17.40
CA GLU A 110 -3.20 -20.58 -18.57
C GLU A 110 -4.73 -20.69 -18.37
N GLU A 111 -5.46 -20.04 -19.27
CA GLU A 111 -6.92 -20.03 -19.50
C GLU A 111 -7.77 -19.01 -18.70
N GLN A 112 -7.94 -17.82 -19.27
CA GLN A 112 -9.05 -17.53 -20.21
C GLN A 112 -8.75 -16.28 -21.06
#